data_AF-A0AA51L5Q5-F1
#
_entry.id   AF-A0AA51L5Q5-F1
#
_cell.length_a   1.000
_cell.length_b   1.000
_cell.length_c   1.000
_cell.angle_alpha   90.00
_cell.angle_beta   90.00
_cell.angle_gamma   90.00
#
_symmetry.space_group_name_H-M   'P 1'
#
loop_
_entity.id
_entity.type
_entity.pdbx_description
1 polymer ?
#
loop_
_entity_poly.entity_id
_entity_poly.type
_entity_poly.pdbx_seq_one_letter_code
_entity_poly.pdbx_strand_id
1 'polypeptide(L)'
;MNQQIPVLQEQDIVYTFLADLKRTAREYTTAATESNCPQVRQMFEQLLQNTLKLQGQTYQLMSQQGWYNTSSPAAYQEINKQMNTYQQTQMQTNQMVQQNLGLS
;
A
#
# COMPACT_ATOMS: atom_id res chain seq x y z
N MET A 1 8.27 16.98 42.33
CA MET A 1 7.33 16.87 41.18
C MET A 1 7.44 15.44 40.67
N ASN A 2 6.43 14.60 40.89
CA ASN A 2 6.41 13.24 40.34
C ASN A 2 5.98 13.33 38.87
N GLN A 3 6.92 13.25 37.94
CA GLN A 3 6.61 13.05 36.53
C GLN A 3 6.19 11.57 36.36
N GLN A 4 4.88 11.32 36.29
CA GLN A 4 4.37 10.05 35.79
C GLN A 4 4.77 9.94 34.32
N ILE A 5 5.64 8.97 34.00
CA ILE A 5 5.97 8.62 32.62
C ILE A 5 4.67 8.12 31.98
N PRO A 6 4.19 8.74 30.88
CA PRO A 6 3.02 8.25 30.18
C PRO A 6 3.29 6.83 29.68
N VAL A 7 2.52 5.86 30.15
CA VAL A 7 2.55 4.49 29.61
C VAL A 7 1.79 4.53 28.28
N LEU A 8 2.47 4.19 27.19
CA LEU A 8 1.83 4.03 25.88
C LEU A 8 0.74 2.96 25.97
N GLN A 9 -0.45 3.26 25.45
CA GLN A 9 -1.53 2.28 25.41
C GLN A 9 -1.22 1.20 24.37
N GLU A 10 -1.77 0.00 24.55
CA GLU A 10 -1.58 -1.11 23.59
C GLU A 10 -1.98 -0.70 22.17
N GLN A 11 -3.09 0.04 22.05
CA GLN A 11 -3.52 0.61 20.77
C GLN A 11 -2.42 1.47 20.12
N ASP A 12 -1.77 2.37 20.86
CA ASP A 12 -0.72 3.25 20.34
C ASP A 12 0.53 2.47 19.88
N ILE A 13 0.88 1.42 20.62
CA ILE A 13 1.98 0.51 20.28
C ILE A 13 1.67 -0.21 18.96
N VAL A 14 0.49 -0.80 18.84
CA VAL A 14 0.09 -1.55 17.63
C VAL A 14 -0.08 -0.61 16.43
N TYR A 15 -0.56 0.62 16.65
CA TYR A 15 -0.58 1.66 15.60
C TYR A 15 0.83 2.04 15.12
N THR A 16 1.78 2.21 16.04
CA THR A 16 3.18 2.52 15.70
C THR A 16 3.78 1.39 14.88
N PHE A 17 3.53 0.14 15.29
CA PHE A 17 3.96 -1.04 14.56
C PHE A 17 3.33 -1.11 13.16
N LEU A 18 2.02 -0.90 13.03
CA LEU A 18 1.35 -0.86 11.74
C LEU A 18 1.91 0.24 10.82
N ALA A 19 2.21 1.42 11.37
CA ALA A 19 2.79 2.53 10.63
C ALA A 19 4.20 2.20 10.11
N ASP A 20 5.01 1.54 10.94
CA ASP A 20 6.34 1.07 10.56
C ASP A 20 6.28 0.03 9.44
N LEU A 21 5.40 -0.98 9.55
CA LEU A 21 5.21 -1.98 8.48
C LEU A 21 4.83 -1.33 7.13
N LYS A 22 3.97 -0.31 7.14
CA LYS A 22 3.60 0.44 5.93
C LYS A 22 4.79 1.22 5.35
N ARG A 23 5.64 1.78 6.21
CA ARG A 23 6.86 2.48 5.80
C ARG A 23 7.85 1.48 5.18
N THR A 24 8.16 0.40 5.87
CA THR A 24 9.08 -0.64 5.41
C THR A 24 8.65 -1.25 4.08
N ALA A 25 7.34 -1.50 3.89
CA ALA A 25 6.83 -1.98 2.60
C ALA A 25 7.13 -1.02 1.44
N ARG A 26 7.00 0.30 1.66
CA ARG A 26 7.35 1.30 0.63
C ARG A 26 8.86 1.28 0.32
N GLU A 27 9.69 1.22 1.36
CA GLU A 27 11.14 1.15 1.21
C GLU A 27 11.59 -0.10 0.44
N TYR A 28 11.04 -1.28 0.75
CA TYR A 28 11.33 -2.50 -0.02
C TYR A 28 10.80 -2.48 -1.45
N THR A 29 9.66 -1.83 -1.68
CA THR A 29 9.15 -1.62 -3.04
C THR A 29 10.14 -0.79 -3.85
N THR A 30 10.58 0.36 -3.34
CA THR A 30 11.61 1.19 -3.98
C THR A 30 12.89 0.39 -4.22
N ALA A 31 13.37 -0.33 -3.22
CA ALA A 31 14.59 -1.11 -3.31
C ALA A 31 14.49 -2.24 -4.35
N ALA A 32 13.36 -2.94 -4.46
CA ALA A 32 13.12 -3.94 -5.51
C ALA A 32 13.14 -3.31 -6.91
N THR A 33 12.50 -2.14 -7.07
CA THR A 33 12.42 -1.44 -8.36
C THR A 33 13.75 -0.83 -8.82
N GLU A 34 14.59 -0.40 -7.87
CA GLU A 34 15.88 0.25 -8.16
C GLU A 34 17.07 -0.73 -8.14
N SER A 35 16.84 -1.99 -7.74
CA SER A 35 17.89 -3.02 -7.73
C SER A 35 18.24 -3.50 -9.13
N ASN A 36 19.49 -3.31 -9.54
CA ASN A 36 20.04 -3.84 -10.80
C ASN A 36 20.51 -5.30 -10.70
N CYS A 37 20.78 -5.80 -9.49
CA CYS A 37 21.18 -7.19 -9.26
C CYS A 37 19.93 -8.07 -9.06
N PRO A 38 19.71 -9.12 -9.88
CA PRO A 38 18.52 -9.97 -9.79
C PRO A 38 18.32 -10.62 -8.41
N GLN A 39 19.40 -11.06 -7.78
CA GLN A 39 19.37 -11.70 -6.47
C GLN A 39 18.95 -10.72 -5.37
N VAL A 40 19.45 -9.48 -5.44
CA VAL A 40 19.09 -8.41 -4.49
C VAL A 40 17.65 -7.98 -4.69
N ARG A 41 17.19 -7.86 -5.95
CA ARG A 41 15.78 -7.62 -6.27
C ARG A 41 14.88 -8.69 -5.66
N GLN A 42 15.18 -9.97 -5.90
CA GLN A 42 14.40 -11.09 -5.38
C GLN A 42 14.35 -11.09 -3.84
N MET A 43 15.45 -10.72 -3.18
CA MET A 43 15.48 -10.56 -1.72
C MET A 43 14.51 -9.47 -1.25
N PHE A 44 14.50 -8.29 -1.89
CA PHE A 44 13.55 -7.22 -1.54
C PHE A 44 12.10 -7.59 -1.84
N GLU A 45 11.84 -8.33 -2.93
CA GLU A 45 10.51 -8.87 -3.23
C GLU A 45 10.03 -9.82 -2.11
N GLN A 46 10.88 -10.72 -1.64
CA GLN A 46 10.54 -11.64 -0.54
C GLN A 46 10.27 -10.89 0.76
N LEU A 47 11.13 -9.92 1.11
CA LEU A 47 10.95 -9.08 2.29
C LEU A 47 9.64 -8.28 2.20
N LEU A 48 9.34 -7.70 1.03
CA LEU A 48 8.07 -7.00 0.77
C LEU A 48 6.87 -7.91 1.00
N GLN A 49 6.85 -9.13 0.42
CA GLN A 49 5.74 -10.07 0.59
C GLN A 49 5.54 -10.45 2.06
N ASN A 50 6.62 -10.69 2.79
CA ASN A 50 6.56 -10.98 4.23
C ASN A 50 6.00 -9.80 5.04
N THR A 51 6.47 -8.58 4.76
CA THR A 51 5.97 -7.36 5.41
C THR A 51 4.49 -7.12 5.12
N LEU A 52 4.03 -7.32 3.87
CA LEU A 52 2.62 -7.18 3.51
C LEU A 52 1.73 -8.19 4.23
N LYS A 53 2.18 -9.45 4.36
CA LYS A 53 1.45 -10.48 5.11
C LYS A 53 1.30 -10.08 6.58
N LEU A 54 2.38 -9.65 7.22
CA LEU A 54 2.36 -9.23 8.62
C LEU A 54 1.50 -7.99 8.82
N GLN A 55 1.60 -7.01 7.93
CA GLN A 55 0.76 -5.81 7.94
C GLN A 55 -0.73 -6.16 7.87
N GLY A 56 -1.10 -7.11 7.01
CA GLY A 56 -2.47 -7.62 6.90
C GLY A 56 -2.96 -8.28 8.20
N GLN A 57 -2.12 -9.09 8.85
CA GLN A 57 -2.44 -9.69 10.15
C GLN A 57 -2.62 -8.64 11.25
N THR A 58 -1.71 -7.67 11.33
CA THR A 58 -1.81 -6.55 12.29
C THR A 58 -3.08 -5.74 12.06
N TYR A 59 -3.42 -5.45 10.81
CA TYR A 59 -4.66 -4.75 10.46
C TYR A 59 -5.91 -5.54 10.88
N GLN A 60 -5.96 -6.85 10.63
CA GLN A 60 -7.07 -7.70 11.04
C GLN A 60 -7.24 -7.71 12.57
N LEU A 61 -6.13 -7.82 13.32
CA LEU A 61 -6.14 -7.73 14.78
C LEU A 61 -6.73 -6.39 15.24
N MET A 62 -6.23 -5.28 14.71
CA MET A 62 -6.71 -3.94 15.08
C MET A 62 -8.19 -3.72 14.73
N SER A 63 -8.66 -4.30 13.61
CA SER A 63 -10.07 -4.25 13.21
C SER A 63 -10.95 -5.04 14.17
N GLN A 64 -10.53 -6.24 14.59
CA GLN A 64 -11.27 -7.06 15.56
C GLN A 64 -11.38 -6.38 16.94
N GLN A 65 -10.35 -5.63 17.33
CA GLN A 65 -10.33 -4.87 18.58
C GLN A 65 -11.08 -3.53 18.49
N GLY A 66 -11.62 -3.16 17.32
CA GLY A 66 -12.27 -1.87 17.10
C GLY A 66 -11.32 -0.68 17.14
N TRP A 67 -10.00 -0.91 17.12
CA TRP A 67 -8.98 0.14 17.17
C TRP A 67 -8.81 0.86 15.83
N TYR A 68 -9.25 0.26 14.74
CA TYR A 68 -9.10 0.81 13.39
C TYR A 68 -10.47 1.12 12.78
N ASN A 69 -10.82 2.40 12.68
CA ASN A 69 -11.91 2.84 11.82
C ASN A 69 -11.37 2.86 10.39
N THR A 70 -11.74 1.85 9.60
CA THR A 70 -11.54 1.91 8.17
C THR A 70 -12.22 3.16 7.63
N SER A 71 -11.59 3.87 6.68
CA SER A 71 -12.30 4.83 5.86
C SER A 71 -13.62 4.19 5.44
N SER A 72 -14.73 4.93 5.55
CA SER A 72 -16.05 4.47 5.10
C SER A 72 -15.88 3.75 3.76
N PRO A 73 -16.57 2.61 3.53
CA PRO A 73 -16.50 1.90 2.26
C PRO A 73 -16.48 2.93 1.13
N ALA A 74 -15.41 2.93 0.32
CA ALA A 74 -15.29 3.91 -0.75
C ALA A 74 -16.62 3.87 -1.49
N ALA A 75 -17.33 5.01 -1.52
CA ALA A 75 -18.66 5.03 -2.09
C ALA A 75 -18.55 4.39 -3.47
N TYR A 76 -19.41 3.42 -3.78
CA TYR A 76 -19.37 2.65 -5.03
C TYR A 76 -19.16 3.55 -6.26
N GLN A 77 -19.64 4.79 -6.18
CA GLN A 77 -19.43 5.88 -7.13
C GLN A 77 -17.96 6.23 -7.39
N GLU A 78 -17.10 6.32 -6.37
CA GLU A 78 -15.68 6.66 -6.53
C GLU A 78 -14.91 5.49 -7.17
N ILE A 79 -15.27 4.24 -6.86
CA ILE A 79 -14.72 3.04 -7.51
C ILE A 79 -15.10 3.03 -9.00
N ASN A 80 -16.38 3.28 -9.32
CA ASN A 80 -16.86 3.38 -10.71
C ASN A 80 -16.19 4.53 -11.48
N LYS A 81 -15.97 5.67 -10.84
CA LYS A 81 -15.27 6.80 -11.44
C LYS A 81 -13.84 6.43 -11.82
N GLN A 82 -13.09 5.80 -10.92
CA GLN A 82 -11.74 5.33 -11.21
C GLN A 82 -11.73 4.30 -12.35
N MET A 83 -12.65 3.32 -12.34
CA MET A 83 -12.76 2.35 -13.43
C MET A 83 -13.03 3.01 -14.80
N ASN A 84 -13.94 3.99 -14.85
CA ASN A 84 -14.22 4.74 -16.07
C ASN A 84 -12.99 5.55 -16.54
N THR A 85 -12.25 6.16 -15.62
CA THR A 85 -11.00 6.87 -15.94
C THR A 85 -9.97 5.92 -16.53
N TYR A 86 -9.74 4.75 -15.92
CA TYR A 86 -8.83 3.75 -16.47
C TYR A 86 -9.24 3.28 -17.87
N GLN A 87 -10.53 3.04 -18.10
CA GLN A 87 -11.03 2.66 -19.43
C GLN A 87 -10.79 3.77 -20.46
N GLN A 88 -11.05 5.03 -20.11
CA GLN A 88 -10.77 6.17 -20.99
C GLN A 88 -9.28 6.30 -21.30
N THR A 89 -8.42 6.21 -20.29
CA THR A 89 -6.97 6.30 -20.49
C THR A 89 -6.49 5.20 -21.42
N GLN A 90 -6.97 3.96 -21.25
CA GLN A 90 -6.61 2.85 -22.15
C GLN A 90 -7.05 3.10 -23.60
N MET A 91 -8.26 3.61 -23.82
CA MET A 91 -8.72 3.97 -25.17
C MET A 91 -7.86 5.07 -25.79
N GLN A 92 -7.55 6.12 -25.03
CA GLN A 92 -6.71 7.23 -25.48
C GLN A 92 -5.29 6.76 -25.81
N THR A 93 -4.70 5.93 -24.96
CA THR A 93 -3.38 5.34 -25.20
C THR A 93 -3.37 4.52 -26.49
N ASN A 94 -4.40 3.67 -26.71
CA ASN A 94 -4.50 2.89 -27.95
C ASN A 94 -4.65 3.77 -29.20
N GLN A 95 -5.44 4.84 -29.13
CA GLN A 95 -5.57 5.80 -30.24
C GLN A 95 -4.25 6.52 -30.54
N MET A 96 -3.52 6.95 -29.50
CA MET A 96 -2.21 7.57 -29.66
C MET A 96 -1.20 6.61 -30.30
N VAL A 97 -1.20 5.34 -29.87
CA VAL A 97 -0.34 4.30 -30.44
C VAL A 97 -0.68 4.05 -31.92
N GLN A 98 -1.96 3.96 -32.28
CA GLN A 98 -2.40 3.79 -33.67
C GLN A 98 -2.00 4.98 -34.55
N GLN A 99 -2.20 6.22 -34.08
CA GLN A 99 -1.80 7.43 -34.80
C GLN A 99 -0.28 7.51 -35.00
N ASN A 100 0.50 7.17 -33.99
CA ASN A 100 1.97 7.24 -34.06
C ASN A 100 2.60 6.10 -34.86
N LEU A 101 1.94 4.94 -34.96
CA LEU A 101 2.42 3.79 -35.73
C LEU A 101 1.85 3.74 -37.16
N GLY A 102 0.99 4.68 -37.55
CA GLY A 102 0.40 4.73 -38.89
C GLY A 102 -0.55 3.56 -39.21
N LEU A 103 -1.01 2.82 -38.19
CA LEU A 103 -1.96 1.73 -38.32
C LEU A 103 -3.38 2.32 -38.37
N SER A 104 -3.83 2.71 -39.56
CA SER A 104 -5.22 3.14 -39.83
C SER A 104 -6.06 1.96 -40.33
#